data_AF-A0A3D1HCB6-F1
#
_entry.id   AF-A0A3D1HCB6-F1
#
_cell.length_a   1.000
_cell.length_b   1.000
_cell.length_c   1.000
_cell.angle_alpha   90.00
_cell.angle_beta   90.00
_cell.angle_gamma   90.00
#
_symmetry.space_group_name_H-M   'P 1'
#
loop_
_entity.id
_entity.type
_entity.pdbx_description
1 polymer ?
#
loop_
_entity_poly.entity_id
_entity_poly.type
_entity_poly.pdbx_seq_one_letter_code
_entity_poly.pdbx_strand_id
1 'polypeptide(L)'
;MIITANEYKEMGFEASDSDLLEKCIKRAEFVLNGISGGRASAIALGKAPAADFVKQAAAFQAYAIYREEAALKAESGETSSSSSKSDERVTIGDFTYSTGSSSKNSSETVSKIVSSD
;
A
#
# COMPACT_ATOMS: atom_id res chain seq x y z
N MET A 1 9.71 -12.18 4.57
CA MET A 1 10.17 -11.42 3.39
C MET A 1 10.38 -12.34 2.22
N ILE A 2 9.53 -12.21 1.21
CA ILE A 2 9.57 -13.02 -0.02
C ILE A 2 10.73 -12.60 -0.93
N ILE A 3 11.01 -11.30 -1.02
CA ILE A 3 12.15 -10.73 -1.73
C ILE A 3 12.83 -9.66 -0.88
N THR A 4 14.12 -9.43 -1.13
CA THR A 4 14.93 -8.35 -0.59
C THR A 4 15.02 -7.16 -1.56
N ALA A 5 15.43 -5.99 -1.08
CA ALA A 5 15.69 -4.83 -1.94
C ALA A 5 16.80 -5.09 -2.97
N ASN A 6 17.77 -5.95 -2.64
CA ASN A 6 18.82 -6.35 -3.58
C ASN A 6 18.26 -7.26 -4.68
N GLU A 7 17.49 -8.29 -4.32
CA GLU A 7 16.84 -9.17 -5.30
C GLU A 7 15.89 -8.39 -6.23
N TYR A 8 15.17 -7.38 -5.68
CA TYR A 8 14.34 -6.48 -6.47
C TYR A 8 15.15 -5.75 -7.56
N LYS A 9 16.34 -5.24 -7.22
CA LYS A 9 17.25 -4.59 -8.18
C LYS A 9 17.89 -5.59 -9.15
N GLU A 10 18.27 -6.78 -8.69
CA GLU A 10 18.83 -7.85 -9.53
C GLU A 10 17.83 -8.32 -10.59
N MET A 11 16.52 -8.28 -10.28
CA MET A 11 15.44 -8.54 -11.23
C MET A 11 15.18 -7.39 -12.22
N GLY A 12 15.94 -6.28 -12.14
CA GLY A 12 15.86 -5.17 -13.07
C GLY A 12 14.84 -4.09 -12.72
N PHE A 13 14.28 -4.11 -11.50
CA PHE A 13 13.36 -3.07 -11.06
C PHE A 13 14.11 -1.89 -10.41
N GLU A 14 13.72 -0.69 -10.79
CA GLU A 14 14.31 0.54 -10.26
C GLU A 14 13.50 1.08 -9.08
N ALA A 15 14.21 1.61 -8.08
CA ALA A 15 13.64 2.32 -6.94
C ALA A 15 14.63 3.39 -6.45
N SER A 16 14.14 4.62 -6.35
CA SER A 16 14.89 5.81 -5.96
C SER A 16 14.91 6.01 -4.44
N ASP A 17 13.84 5.60 -3.75
CA ASP A 17 13.66 5.75 -2.30
C ASP A 17 13.69 4.36 -1.64
N SER A 18 14.75 4.07 -0.88
CA SER A 18 14.97 2.78 -0.23
C SER A 18 13.96 2.49 0.88
N ASP A 19 13.56 3.51 1.63
CA ASP A 19 12.67 3.38 2.77
C ASP A 19 11.23 3.13 2.29
N LEU A 20 10.85 3.81 1.20
CA LEU A 20 9.59 3.56 0.51
C LEU A 20 9.59 2.15 -0.10
N LEU A 21 10.68 1.75 -0.78
CA LEU A 21 10.79 0.42 -1.37
C LEU A 21 10.59 -0.69 -0.33
N GLU A 22 11.22 -0.59 0.85
CA GLU A 22 11.07 -1.62 1.87
C GLU A 22 9.61 -1.74 2.36
N LYS A 23 8.90 -0.61 2.49
CA LYS A 23 7.46 -0.61 2.81
C LYS A 23 6.64 -1.25 1.69
N CYS A 24 6.92 -0.94 0.43
CA CYS A 24 6.24 -1.52 -0.72
C CYS A 24 6.47 -3.04 -0.81
N ILE A 25 7.69 -3.52 -0.54
CA ILE A 25 8.01 -4.96 -0.50
C ILE A 25 7.21 -5.67 0.61
N LYS A 26 7.17 -5.11 1.81
CA LYS A 26 6.36 -5.68 2.91
C LYS A 26 4.87 -5.73 2.57
N ARG A 27 4.36 -4.69 1.90
CA ARG A 27 2.97 -4.62 1.46
C ARG A 27 2.67 -5.64 0.35
N ALA A 28 3.57 -5.80 -0.60
CA ALA A 28 3.46 -6.83 -1.64
C ALA A 28 3.45 -8.24 -1.05
N GLU A 29 4.33 -8.51 -0.07
CA GLU A 29 4.34 -9.77 0.66
C GLU A 29 3.03 -10.02 1.41
N PHE A 30 2.48 -9.01 2.08
CA PHE A 30 1.20 -9.11 2.77
C PHE A 30 0.08 -9.51 1.81
N VAL A 31 0.00 -8.87 0.64
CA VAL A 31 -1.01 -9.19 -0.39
C VAL A 31 -0.84 -10.63 -0.90
N LEU A 32 0.39 -11.02 -1.27
CA LEU A 32 0.65 -12.36 -1.79
C LEU A 32 0.38 -13.47 -0.76
N ASN A 33 0.71 -13.23 0.51
CA ASN A 33 0.38 -14.15 1.58
C ASN A 33 -1.13 -14.18 1.85
N GLY A 34 -1.81 -13.03 1.79
CA GLY A 34 -3.26 -12.94 1.95
C GLY A 34 -4.03 -13.79 0.93
N ILE A 35 -3.65 -13.70 -0.36
CA ILE A 35 -4.32 -14.48 -1.41
C ILE A 35 -3.93 -15.96 -1.43
N SER A 36 -2.75 -16.32 -0.92
CA SER A 36 -2.23 -17.68 -0.96
C SER A 36 -2.41 -18.45 0.36
N GLY A 37 -3.00 -17.84 1.38
CA GLY A 37 -3.09 -18.42 2.73
C GLY A 37 -1.71 -18.65 3.37
N GLY A 38 -0.75 -17.75 3.11
CA GLY A 38 0.63 -17.83 3.63
C GLY A 38 1.56 -18.78 2.88
N ARG A 39 1.08 -19.48 1.83
CA ARG A 39 1.90 -20.43 1.06
C ARG A 39 2.98 -19.75 0.22
N ALA A 40 2.75 -18.52 -0.23
CA ALA A 40 3.74 -17.78 -1.03
C ALA A 40 5.07 -17.65 -0.28
N SER A 41 5.06 -17.26 0.99
CA SER A 41 6.28 -17.18 1.80
C SER A 41 6.98 -18.53 1.95
N ALA A 42 6.23 -19.60 2.18
CA ALA A 42 6.82 -20.94 2.30
C ALA A 42 7.46 -21.41 0.97
N ILE A 43 6.82 -21.12 -0.17
CA ILE A 43 7.34 -21.48 -1.50
C ILE A 43 8.59 -20.66 -1.84
N ALA A 44 8.60 -19.37 -1.51
CA ALA A 44 9.73 -18.47 -1.77
C ALA A 44 11.03 -18.88 -1.06
N LEU A 45 10.91 -19.56 0.09
CA LEU A 45 12.04 -20.11 0.85
C LEU A 45 12.55 -21.45 0.27
N GLY A 46 11.80 -22.07 -0.62
CA GLY A 46 12.17 -23.32 -1.27
C GLY A 46 13.22 -23.15 -2.37
N LYS A 47 13.71 -24.27 -2.90
CA LYS A 47 14.63 -24.32 -4.07
C LYS A 47 13.94 -24.77 -5.36
N ALA A 48 12.61 -24.83 -5.34
CA ALA A 48 11.83 -25.22 -6.50
C ALA A 48 11.74 -24.04 -7.49
N PRO A 49 11.55 -24.29 -8.80
CA PRO A 49 11.31 -23.22 -9.78
C PRO A 49 10.13 -22.30 -9.41
N ALA A 50 9.16 -22.84 -8.64
CA ALA A 50 8.05 -22.07 -8.09
C ALA A 50 8.50 -20.93 -7.15
N ALA A 51 9.66 -21.05 -6.49
CA ALA A 51 10.21 -20.00 -5.65
C ALA A 51 10.53 -18.75 -6.49
N ASP A 52 11.15 -18.94 -7.65
CA ASP A 52 11.51 -17.83 -8.55
C ASP A 52 10.25 -17.13 -9.09
N PHE A 53 9.21 -17.88 -9.45
CA PHE A 53 7.93 -17.29 -9.86
C PHE A 53 7.26 -16.49 -8.75
N VAL A 54 7.33 -16.96 -7.50
CA VAL A 54 6.78 -16.24 -6.35
C VAL A 54 7.59 -14.97 -6.05
N LYS A 55 8.91 -15.02 -6.19
CA LYS A 55 9.78 -13.85 -6.06
C LYS A 55 9.52 -12.81 -7.15
N GLN A 56 9.35 -13.25 -8.40
CA GLN A 56 8.97 -12.38 -9.51
C GLN A 56 7.59 -11.76 -9.28
N ALA A 57 6.60 -12.54 -8.84
CA ALA A 57 5.28 -12.02 -8.50
C ALA A 57 5.34 -10.96 -7.39
N ALA A 58 6.19 -11.17 -6.38
CA ALA A 58 6.42 -10.19 -5.31
C ALA A 58 7.06 -8.91 -5.85
N ALA A 59 8.00 -9.02 -6.78
CA ALA A 59 8.66 -7.88 -7.39
C ALA A 59 7.69 -7.07 -8.26
N PHE A 60 6.88 -7.71 -9.09
CA PHE A 60 5.85 -7.03 -9.88
C PHE A 60 4.82 -6.31 -9.00
N GLN A 61 4.36 -6.97 -7.92
CA GLN A 61 3.44 -6.34 -6.98
C GLN A 61 4.09 -5.16 -6.24
N ALA A 62 5.33 -5.30 -5.81
CA ALA A 62 6.08 -4.22 -5.17
C ALA A 62 6.29 -3.04 -6.11
N TYR A 63 6.59 -3.29 -7.39
CA TYR A 63 6.75 -2.27 -8.42
C TYR A 63 5.46 -1.48 -8.68
N ALA A 64 4.32 -2.17 -8.78
CA ALA A 64 3.02 -1.53 -8.95
C ALA A 64 2.71 -0.57 -7.79
N ILE A 65 2.87 -1.04 -6.55
CA ILE A 65 2.66 -0.24 -5.34
C ILE A 65 3.66 0.93 -5.29
N TYR A 66 4.94 0.67 -5.56
CA TYR A 66 5.98 1.70 -5.49
C TYR A 66 5.72 2.85 -6.48
N ARG A 67 5.28 2.54 -7.71
CA ARG A 67 4.93 3.57 -8.70
C ARG A 67 3.76 4.43 -8.27
N GLU A 68 2.75 3.82 -7.67
CA GLU A 68 1.58 4.53 -7.17
C GLU A 68 1.97 5.46 -6.00
N GLU A 69 2.71 4.95 -5.02
CA GLU A 69 3.18 5.72 -3.87
C GLU A 69 4.14 6.84 -4.29
N ALA A 70 5.02 6.59 -5.27
CA ALA A 70 5.91 7.61 -5.81
C ALA A 70 5.13 8.71 -6.57
N ALA A 71 4.06 8.35 -7.28
CA ALA A 71 3.16 9.32 -7.92
C ALA A 71 2.41 10.15 -6.88
N LEU A 72 1.87 9.53 -5.83
CA LEU A 72 1.21 10.23 -4.72
C LEU A 72 2.15 11.18 -3.98
N LYS A 73 3.42 10.80 -3.80
CA LYS A 73 4.46 11.67 -3.20
C LYS A 73 4.79 12.87 -4.11
N ALA A 74 4.77 12.67 -5.42
CA ALA A 74 4.97 13.75 -6.40
C ALA A 74 3.76 14.70 -6.50
N GLU A 75 2.54 14.17 -6.42
CA GLU A 75 1.29 14.96 -6.40
C GLU A 75 1.09 15.70 -5.08
N SER A 76 1.56 15.13 -3.96
CA SER A 76 1.59 15.77 -2.64
C SER A 76 2.72 16.80 -2.52
N GLY A 77 3.17 17.36 -3.66
CA GLY A 77 4.32 18.23 -3.80
C GLY A 77 4.56 19.09 -2.57
N GLU A 78 5.81 19.08 -2.10
CA GLU A 78 6.36 19.92 -1.04
C GLU A 78 6.17 21.41 -1.37
N THR A 79 4.93 21.87 -1.31
CA THR A 79 4.50 23.25 -1.12
C THR A 79 3.50 23.20 0.02
N SER A 80 4.01 23.01 1.23
CA SER A 80 3.22 23.25 2.43
C SER A 80 4.15 23.74 3.54
N SER A 81 4.51 25.01 3.40
CA SER A 81 4.28 25.91 4.53
C SER A 81 2.90 25.62 5.14
N SER A 82 2.92 25.34 6.44
CA SER A 82 1.79 25.32 7.38
C SER A 82 1.03 24.01 7.62
N SER A 83 1.15 23.60 8.88
CA SER A 83 0.15 22.99 9.77
C SER A 83 -0.39 21.59 9.45
N SER A 84 0.26 20.61 10.09
CA SER A 84 -0.35 19.68 11.04
C SER A 84 -1.76 19.16 10.73
N LYS A 85 -1.84 18.03 10.01
CA LYS A 85 -2.71 16.88 10.29
C LYS A 85 -2.29 15.75 9.34
N SER A 86 -1.54 14.78 9.86
CA SER A 86 -1.17 13.56 9.14
C SER A 86 -2.40 12.66 9.03
N ASP A 87 -3.25 12.92 8.04
CA ASP A 87 -4.29 11.99 7.64
C ASP A 87 -3.62 10.81 6.92
N GLU A 88 -3.53 9.66 7.61
CA GLU A 88 -3.06 8.43 6.99
C GLU A 88 -4.02 8.06 5.85
N ARG A 89 -3.47 8.00 4.63
CA ARG A 89 -4.19 7.52 3.44
C ARG A 89 -3.67 6.15 3.07
N VAL A 90 -4.60 5.22 2.83
CA VAL A 90 -4.32 3.84 2.46
C VAL A 90 -5.09 3.51 1.20
N THR A 91 -4.39 3.21 0.11
CA THR A 91 -5.02 2.79 -1.16
C THR A 91 -5.13 1.28 -1.27
N ILE A 92 -6.29 0.74 -1.62
CA ILE A 92 -6.52 -0.70 -1.83
C ILE A 92 -7.20 -0.86 -3.20
N GLY A 93 -6.46 -1.34 -4.20
CA GLY A 93 -6.94 -1.41 -5.58
C GLY A 93 -7.23 -0.01 -6.12
N ASP A 94 -8.41 0.20 -6.71
CA ASP A 94 -8.82 1.51 -7.25
C ASP A 94 -9.37 2.48 -6.19
N PHE A 95 -9.44 2.07 -4.91
CA PHE A 95 -10.06 2.86 -3.85
C PHE A 95 -9.03 3.40 -2.85
N THR A 96 -9.05 4.73 -2.64
CA THR A 96 -8.24 5.40 -1.63
C THR A 96 -9.06 5.72 -0.38
N TYR A 97 -8.62 5.24 0.77
CA TYR A 97 -9.24 5.50 2.08
C TYR A 97 -8.39 6.51 2.84
N SER A 98 -9.04 7.49 3.47
CA SER A 98 -8.39 8.48 4.34
C SER A 98 -8.93 8.32 5.75
N THR A 99 -8.08 7.98 6.72
CA THR A 99 -8.47 8.00 8.14
C THR A 99 -8.32 9.41 8.70
N GLY A 100 -9.09 10.33 8.14
CA GLY A 100 -9.21 11.68 8.69
C GLY A 100 -9.99 11.62 9.99
N SER A 101 -9.36 11.93 11.11
CA SER A 101 -10.07 12.16 12.37
C SER A 101 -10.89 13.44 12.23
N SER A 102 -12.12 13.32 11.73
CA SER A 102 -13.07 14.41 11.74
C SER A 102 -13.41 14.72 13.20
N SER A 103 -12.89 15.85 13.69
CA SER A 103 -13.44 16.51 14.87
C SER A 103 -14.90 16.82 14.53
N LYS A 104 -15.82 15.99 15.04
CA LYS A 104 -17.27 16.24 14.97
C LYS A 104 -17.54 17.55 15.72
N ASN A 105 -17.61 18.66 15.00
CA ASN A 105 -18.32 19.83 15.48
C ASN A 105 -19.80 19.45 15.51
N SER A 106 -20.32 19.26 16.72
CA SER A 106 -21.75 19.12 16.99
C SER A 106 -22.48 20.36 16.49
N SER A 107 -23.21 20.23 15.39
CA SER A 107 -24.29 21.14 15.04
C SER A 107 -25.55 20.30 15.01
N GLU A 108 -26.35 20.40 16.08
CA GLU A 108 -27.71 19.87 16.13
C GLU A 108 -28.52 20.48 14.98
N THR A 109 -28.94 19.67 14.02
CA THR A 109 -30.09 19.98 13.18
C THR A 109 -31.23 19.04 13.53
N VAL A 110 -32.28 19.69 14.00
CA VAL A 110 -33.50 19.18 14.60
C VAL A 110 -34.35 18.41 13.59
N SER A 111 -34.97 17.34 14.12
CA SER A 111 -36.07 16.49 13.67
C SER A 111 -36.99 16.96 12.53
N LYS A 112 -37.28 16.04 11.61
CA LYS A 112 -38.68 15.70 11.24
C LYS A 112 -38.76 14.32 10.55
N ILE A 113 -39.27 13.33 11.28
CA ILE A 113 -39.76 12.07 10.72
C ILE A 113 -41.14 12.35 10.15
N VAL A 114 -41.35 12.10 8.86
CA VAL A 114 -42.69 12.00 8.28
C VAL A 114 -42.90 10.52 7.93
N SER A 115 -43.72 9.85 8.73
CA SER A 115 -44.35 8.59 8.36
C SER A 115 -45.56 8.91 7.48
N SER A 116 -45.71 8.18 6.38
CA SER A 116 -46.96 8.12 5.64
C SER A 116 -47.51 6.70 5.76
N ASP A 117 -48.72 6.60 6.28
CA ASP A 117 -49.67 5.51 6.00
C ASP A 117 -50.10 5.53 4.53
#